data_AF-A0A7G8H1F6-F1
#
_entry.id   AF-A0A7G8H1F6-F1
#
_cell.length_a   1.000
_cell.length_b   1.000
_cell.length_c   1.000
_cell.angle_alpha   90.00
_cell.angle_beta   90.00
_cell.angle_gamma   90.00
#
_symmetry.space_group_name_H-M   'P 1'
#
loop_
_entity.id
_entity.type
_entity.pdbx_description
1 polymer ?
#
loop_
_entity_poly.entity_id
_entity_poly.type
_entity_poly.pdbx_seq_one_letter_code
_entity_poly.pdbx_strand_id
1 'polypeptide(L)' 'MTLGVLFLEAMSTGVITNGEMAWVTARQDQFTRTEEAIAQRLGRLIDEGTIQLGCRMPMA' A
#
# COMPACT_ATOMS: atom_id res chain seq x y z
N MET A 1 -6.50 -8.80 4.88
CA MET A 1 -5.91 -7.45 4.81
C MET A 1 -6.94 -6.51 4.20
N THR A 2 -7.17 -5.33 4.77
CA THR A 2 -7.94 -4.24 4.14
C THR A 2 -6.97 -3.21 3.60
N LEU A 3 -7.40 -2.37 2.64
CA LEU A 3 -6.54 -1.31 2.10
C LEU A 3 -6.09 -0.33 3.19
N GLY A 4 -6.95 -0.05 4.17
CA GLY A 4 -6.62 0.82 5.31
C GLY A 4 -5.49 0.27 6.18
N VAL A 5 -5.48 -1.04 6.47
CA VAL A 5 -4.40 -1.68 7.24
C VAL A 5 -3.09 -1.65 6.46
N LEU A 6 -3.13 -2.01 5.18
CA LEU A 6 -1.97 -1.94 4.28
C LEU A 6 -1.39 -0.53 4.24
N PHE A 7 -2.24 0.48 4.06
CA PHE A 7 -1.83 1.88 4.02
C PHE A 7 -1.15 2.31 5.32
N LEU A 8 -1.71 1.94 6.47
CA LEU A 8 -1.13 2.27 7.77
C LEU A 8 0.22 1.57 8.00
N GLU A 9 0.35 0.30 7.60
CA GLU A 9 1.62 -0.43 7.66
C GLU A 9 2.68 0.17 6.74
N ALA A 10 2.31 0.53 5.51
CA ALA A 10 3.20 1.18 4.57
C ALA A 10 3.66 2.57 5.07
N MET A 11 2.76 3.34 5.69
CA MET A 11 3.08 4.61 6.33
C MET A 11 3.99 4.43 7.55
N SER A 12 3.75 3.40 8.37
CA SER A 12 4.53 3.13 9.58
C SER A 12 5.95 2.67 9.26
N THR A 13 6.10 1.81 8.24
CA THR A 13 7.37 1.20 7.87
C THR A 13 8.13 1.97 6.78
N GLY A 14 7.46 2.88 6.08
CA GLY A 14 7.99 3.53 4.88
C GLY A 14 8.18 2.58 3.69
N VAL A 15 7.67 1.35 3.79
CA VAL A 15 7.87 0.31 2.78
C VAL A 15 6.53 -0.33 2.43
N ILE A 16 6.26 -0.51 1.15
CA ILE A 16 5.20 -1.39 0.65
C ILE A 16 5.81 -2.58 -0.08
N THR A 17 5.31 -3.78 0.21
CA THR A 17 5.83 -4.99 -0.41
C THR A 17 5.22 -5.24 -1.79
N ASN A 18 5.93 -6.02 -2.61
CA ASN A 18 5.39 -6.48 -3.90
C ASN A 18 4.08 -7.27 -3.75
N GLY A 19 3.95 -8.07 -2.69
CA GLY A 19 2.71 -8.81 -2.41
C GLY A 19 1.53 -7.89 -2.07
N GLU A 20 1.80 -6.82 -1.31
CA GLU A 20 0.80 -5.79 -1.01
C GLU A 20 0.40 -5.00 -2.25
N MET A 21 1.37 -4.57 -3.07
CA MET A 21 1.07 -3.91 -4.35
C MET A 21 0.23 -4.79 -5.27
N ALA A 22 0.61 -6.06 -5.43
CA ALA A 22 -0.16 -7.02 -6.21
C ALA A 22 -1.58 -7.24 -5.66
N TRP A 23 -1.73 -7.23 -4.33
CA TRP A 23 -3.03 -7.31 -3.68
C TRP A 23 -3.91 -6.10 -4.00
N VAL A 24 -3.33 -4.89 -4.00
CA VAL A 24 -4.03 -3.63 -4.34
C VAL A 24 -4.48 -3.67 -5.80
N THR A 25 -3.60 -3.99 -6.74
CA THR A 25 -3.93 -4.00 -8.17
C THR A 25 -4.95 -5.09 -8.51
N ALA A 26 -4.93 -6.23 -7.81
CA ALA A 26 -5.90 -7.31 -8.03
C ALA A 26 -7.32 -7.00 -7.50
N ARG A 27 -7.47 -5.98 -6.63
CA ARG A 27 -8.74 -5.66 -5.95
C ARG A 27 -9.24 -4.25 -6.24
N GLN A 28 -8.56 -3.49 -7.09
CA GLN A 28 -8.92 -2.12 -7.42
C GLN A 28 -10.37 -1.94 -7.89
N ASP A 29 -10.95 -2.96 -8.56
CA ASP A 29 -12.34 -2.95 -9.04
C ASP A 29 -13.38 -3.11 -7.92
N GLN A 30 -12.96 -3.61 -6.75
CA GLN A 30 -13.84 -3.87 -5.61
C GLN A 30 -13.74 -2.76 -4.54
N PHE A 31 -12.91 -1.74 -4.77
CA PHE A 31 -12.72 -0.67 -3.80
C PHE A 31 -13.93 0.26 -3.75
N THR A 32 -14.30 0.64 -2.54
CA THR A 32 -15.19 1.78 -2.34
C THR A 32 -14.51 3.08 -2.79
N ARG A 33 -15.28 4.13 -3.07
CA ARG A 33 -14.74 5.46 -3.40
C ARG A 33 -13.68 5.96 -2.41
N THR A 34 -13.86 5.66 -1.12
CA THR A 34 -12.90 6.00 -0.07
C THR A 34 -11.61 5.21 -0.21
N GLU A 35 -11.70 3.91 -0.50
CA GLU A 35 -10.54 3.06 -0.74
C GLU A 35 -9.81 3.46 -2.03
N GLU A 36 -10.53 3.80 -3.10
CA GLU A 36 -9.91 4.33 -4.32
C GLU A 36 -9.09 5.60 -4.05
N ALA A 37 -9.60 6.51 -3.21
CA ALA A 37 -8.87 7.71 -2.81
C ALA A 37 -7.60 7.37 -2.00
N ILE A 38 -7.67 6.35 -1.14
CA ILE A 38 -6.51 5.86 -0.37
C ILE A 38 -5.48 5.21 -1.31
N ALA A 39 -5.92 4.38 -2.26
CA ALA A 39 -5.05 3.73 -3.23
C ALA A 39 -4.33 4.76 -4.11
N GLN A 40 -5.04 5.80 -4.57
CA GLN A 40 -4.45 6.91 -5.31
C GLN A 40 -3.43 7.68 -4.46
N ARG A 41 -3.75 7.95 -3.19
CA ARG A 41 -2.82 8.62 -2.27
C ARG A 41 -1.56 7.78 -2.04
N LEU A 42 -1.72 6.47 -1.85
CA LEU A 42 -0.61 5.53 -1.72
C LEU A 42 0.29 5.57 -2.96
N GLY A 43 -0.30 5.56 -4.17
CA GLY A 43 0.44 5.69 -5.42
C GLY A 43 1.28 6.97 -5.49
N ARG A 44 0.74 8.12 -5.06
CA ARG A 44 1.50 9.38 -5.01
C ARG A 44 2.67 9.31 -4.03
N LEU A 45 2.46 8.77 -2.84
CA LEU A 45 3.53 8.63 -1.85
C LEU A 45 4.67 7.74 -2.34
N ILE A 46 4.36 6.75 -3.18
CA ILE A 46 5.36 5.90 -3.84
C ILE A 46 6.12 6.70 -4.91
N ASP A 47 5.41 7.44 -5.76
CA ASP A 47 6.00 8.29 -6.80
C ASP A 47 6.92 9.38 -6.21
N GLU A 48 6.53 9.97 -5.08
CA GLU A 48 7.32 10.95 -4.32
C GLU A 48 8.53 10.32 -3.61
N GLY A 49 8.64 8.99 -3.55
CA GLY A 49 9.69 8.27 -2.84
C GLY A 49 9.55 8.26 -1.32
N THR A 50 8.40 8.70 -0.78
CA THR A 50 8.09 8.66 0.66
C THR A 50 7.84 7.22 1.13
N ILE A 51 7.19 6.42 0.28
CA ILE A 51 7.00 4.98 0.49
C ILE A 51 7.79 4.24 -0.59
N GLN A 52 8.65 3.32 -0.17
CA GLN A 52 9.49 2.56 -1.09
C GLN A 52 8.90 1.17 -1.35
N LEU A 53 8.99 0.72 -2.60
CA LEU A 53 8.72 -0.68 -2.93
C LEU A 53 9.87 -1.55 -2.40
N GLY A 54 9.58 -2.52 -1.53
CA GLY A 54 10.64 -3.30 -0.89
C GLY A 54 10.17 -4.57 -0.20
N CYS A 55 11.00 -5.06 0.73
CA CYS A 55 10.71 -6.24 1.53
C CYS A 55 10.69 -5.84 3.01
N ARG A 56 9.68 -6.28 3.75
CA ARG A 56 9.72 -6.23 5.22
C ARG A 56 10.30 -7.54 5.71
N MET A 57 11.47 -7.49 6.34
CA MET A 57 12.01 -8.68 6.98
C MET A 57 11.15 -8.99 8.21
N PRO A 58 10.67 -10.22 8.41
CA PRO A 58 10.06 -10.59 9.67
C PRO A 58 11.08 -10.39 10.78
N MET A 59 10.73 -9.66 11.84
CA MET A 59 11.56 -9.62 13.05
C MET A 59 11.60 -11.05 13.61
N ALA A 60 12.81 -11.57 13.78
CA ALA A 60 13.07 -12.90 14.34
C ALA A 60 12.72 -12.97 15.83
#